data_AF-A0A940QA70-F1
#
_entry.id   AF-A0A940QA70-F1
#
_cell.length_a   1.000
_cell.length_b   1.000
_cell.length_c   1.000
_cell.angle_alpha   90.00
_cell.angle_beta   90.00
_cell.angle_gamma   90.00
#
_symmetry.space_group_name_H-M   'P 1'
#
loop_
_entity.id
_entity.type
_entity.pdbx_description
1 polymer ?
#
loop_
_entity_poly.entity_id
_entity_poly.type
_entity_poly.pdbx_seq_one_letter_code
_entity_poly.pdbx_strand_id
1 'polypeptide(L)' 'MTPALLLLALSNMLFFALHITTIGSFPKPLSKEEERDCLLRVKEGDTAAKNKLIEHNLRLVAHIIKKAYSRKKIFPGQ' A
#
# COMPACT_ATOMS: atom_id res chain seq x y z
N MET A 1 17.99 29.65 26.76
CA MET A 1 17.41 28.39 26.25
C MET A 1 17.51 28.44 24.73
N THR A 2 18.35 27.59 24.13
CA THR A 2 18.86 27.81 22.77
C THR A 2 17.83 27.41 21.70
N PRO A 3 17.45 28.31 20.78
CA PRO A 3 16.46 28.02 19.73
C PRO A 3 16.91 26.90 18.76
N ALA A 4 18.22 26.64 18.68
CA ALA A 4 18.78 25.55 17.90
C ALA A 4 18.36 24.16 18.39
N LEU A 5 18.25 23.94 19.71
CA LEU A 5 17.77 22.67 20.28
C LEU A 5 16.29 22.47 19.97
N LEU A 6 15.51 23.55 19.99
CA LEU A 6 14.08 23.53 19.63
C LEU A 6 13.91 23.18 18.15
N LEU A 7 14.70 23.80 17.26
CA LEU A 7 14.64 23.53 15.82
C LEU A 7 15.04 22.08 15.51
N LEU A 8 16.07 21.55 16.19
CA LEU A 8 16.49 20.16 16.05
C LEU A 8 15.42 19.17 16.54
N ALA A 9 14.76 19.47 17.66
CA ALA A 9 13.66 18.64 18.17
C ALA A 9 12.49 18.63 17.17
N LEU A 10 12.14 19.79 16.60
CA LEU A 10 11.09 19.91 15.58
C LEU A 10 11.46 19.18 14.29
N SER A 11 12.69 19.30 13.79
CA SER A 11 13.12 18.57 12.58
C SER A 11 13.05 17.06 12.77
N ASN A 12 13.44 16.57 13.95
CA ASN A 12 13.40 15.15 14.26
C ASN A 12 11.95 14.65 14.39
N MET A 13 11.07 15.46 14.97
CA MET A 13 9.64 15.15 15.06
C MET A 13 8.98 15.12 13.68
N LEU A 14 9.32 16.06 12.79
CA LEU A 14 8.85 16.09 11.41
C LEU A 14 9.36 14.89 10.60
N PHE A 15 10.64 14.53 10.75
CA PHE A 15 11.21 13.35 10.11
C PHE A 15 10.51 12.06 10.57
N PHE A 16 10.25 11.94 11.87
CA PHE A 16 9.52 10.81 12.43
C PHE A 16 8.05 10.76 11.96
N ALA A 17 7.35 11.89 11.96
CA ALA A 17 5.98 11.99 11.47
C ALA A 17 5.87 11.64 9.97
N LEU A 18 6.84 12.09 9.16
CA LEU A 18 6.93 11.73 7.75
C LEU A 18 7.24 10.24 7.57
N HIS A 19 8.12 9.67 8.40
CA HIS A 19 8.44 8.24 8.35
C HIS A 19 7.23 7.37 8.75
N ILE A 20 6.46 7.75 9.77
CA ILE A 20 5.24 7.04 10.17
C ILE A 20 4.16 7.12 9.10
N THR A 21 4.05 8.23 8.38
CA THR A 21 3.04 8.37 7.31
C THR A 21 3.40 7.58 6.04
N THR A 22 4.59 6.96 5.97
CA THR A 22 4.93 6.00 4.91
C THR A 22 4.35 4.59 5.10
N ILE A 23 3.37 4.39 5.98
CA ILE A 23 2.49 3.20 5.98
C ILE A 23 1.53 3.23 4.76
N GLY A 24 1.99 3.77 3.63
CA GLY A 24 1.35 3.73 2.32
C GLY A 24 1.85 2.55 1.49
N SER A 25 2.06 1.39 2.12
CA SER A 25 2.36 0.16 1.39
C SER A 25 1.17 -0.75 1.57
N PHE A 26 0.60 -1.17 0.44
CA PHE A 26 -0.57 -2.05 0.37
C PHE A 26 -0.50 -3.15 1.46
N PRO A 27 -1.64 -3.51 2.07
CA PRO A 27 -1.63 -4.48 3.15
C PRO A 27 -1.04 -5.81 2.67
N LYS A 28 -0.46 -6.56 3.62
CA LYS A 28 0.20 -7.83 3.33
C LYS A 28 -0.76 -8.79 2.60
N PRO A 29 -0.26 -9.69 1.75
CA PRO A 29 -1.11 -10.71 1.14
C PRO A 29 -1.92 -11.47 2.19
N LEU A 30 -3.18 -11.74 1.89
CA LEU A 30 -3.99 -12.66 2.68
C LEU A 30 -3.40 -14.07 2.57
N SER A 31 -3.54 -14.87 3.63
CA SER A 31 -3.29 -16.30 3.53
C SER A 31 -4.32 -16.96 2.60
N LYS A 32 -4.04 -18.19 2.15
CA LYS A 32 -4.97 -18.93 1.30
C LYS A 32 -6.28 -19.20 2.03
N GLU A 33 -6.21 -19.42 3.32
CA GLU A 33 -7.34 -19.69 4.20
C GLU A 33 -8.20 -18.41 4.36
N GLU A 34 -7.58 -17.27 4.63
CA GLU A 34 -8.25 -15.98 4.75
C GLU A 34 -8.90 -15.54 3.44
N GLU A 35 -8.23 -15.78 2.31
CA GLU A 35 -8.77 -15.45 0.99
C GLU A 35 -10.00 -16.30 0.67
N ARG A 36 -9.95 -17.60 0.97
CA ARG A 36 -11.11 -18.50 0.82
C ARG A 36 -12.29 -18.07 1.67
N ASP A 37 -12.05 -17.77 2.95
CA ASP A 37 -13.08 -17.28 3.86
C ASP A 37 -13.71 -15.97 3.33
N CYS A 38 -12.88 -15.00 2.94
CA CYS A 38 -13.38 -13.75 2.37
C CYS A 38 -14.21 -14.00 1.11
N LEU A 39 -13.80 -14.92 0.23
CA LEU A 39 -14.55 -15.27 -0.99
C LEU A 39 -15.90 -15.91 -0.67
N LEU A 40 -16.00 -16.74 0.37
CA LEU A 40 -17.28 -17.30 0.82
C LEU A 40 -18.20 -16.20 1.35
N ARG A 41 -17.70 -15.35 2.24
CA ARG A 41 -18.47 -14.23 2.81
C ARG A 41 -18.90 -13.22 1.73
N VAL A 42 -18.08 -13.00 0.70
CA VAL A 42 -18.46 -12.18 -0.47
C VAL A 42 -19.63 -12.80 -1.23
N LYS A 43 -19.69 -14.12 -1.40
CA LYS A 43 -20.83 -14.79 -2.04
C LYS A 43 -22.12 -14.61 -1.24
N GLU A 44 -22.01 -14.47 0.08
CA GLU A 44 -23.12 -14.18 0.99
C GLU A 44 -23.49 -12.68 1.02
N GLY A 45 -22.76 -11.82 0.29
CA GLY A 45 -23.03 -10.39 0.20
C GLY A 45 -22.28 -9.52 1.22
N ASP A 46 -21.30 -10.08 1.94
CA ASP A 46 -20.50 -9.31 2.91
C ASP A 46 -19.60 -8.27 2.20
N THR A 47 -19.96 -7.00 2.40
CA THR A 47 -19.24 -5.87 1.81
C THR A 47 -17.88 -5.62 2.46
N ALA A 48 -17.70 -5.95 3.74
CA ALA A 48 -16.41 -5.84 4.41
C ALA A 48 -15.43 -6.89 3.89
N ALA A 49 -15.90 -8.12 3.64
CA ALA A 49 -15.11 -9.16 2.97
C ALA A 49 -14.65 -8.71 1.58
N LYS A 50 -15.54 -8.08 0.81
CA LYS A 50 -15.26 -7.53 -0.51
C LYS A 50 -14.20 -6.44 -0.46
N ASN A 51 -14.35 -5.47 0.45
CA ASN A 51 -13.40 -4.37 0.60
C ASN A 51 -12.02 -4.89 1.01
N LYS A 52 -11.95 -5.83 1.96
CA LYS A 52 -10.70 -6.48 2.37
C LYS A 52 -10.02 -7.16 1.17
N LEU A 53 -10.75 -7.90 0.35
CA LEU A 53 -10.19 -8.51 -0.86
C LEU A 53 -9.67 -7.47 -1.85
N ILE A 54 -10.39 -6.36 -2.06
CA ILE A 54 -9.98 -5.30 -2.99
C ILE A 54 -8.67 -4.66 -2.50
N GLU A 55 -8.64 -4.15 -1.28
CA GLU A 55 -7.48 -3.45 -0.71
C GLU A 55 -6.22 -4.32 -0.73
N HIS A 56 -6.35 -5.59 -0.34
CA HIS A 56 -5.26 -6.53 -0.35
C HIS A 56 -4.83 -6.96 -1.75
N ASN A 57 -5.68 -6.84 -2.78
CA ASN A 57 -5.30 -7.18 -4.16
C ASN A 57 -4.91 -5.95 -5.01
N LEU A 58 -5.11 -4.72 -4.54
CA LEU A 58 -4.64 -3.50 -5.22
C LEU A 58 -3.12 -3.51 -5.44
N ARG A 59 -2.33 -4.18 -4.57
CA ARG A 59 -0.89 -4.40 -4.81
C ARG A 59 -0.58 -5.10 -6.12
N LEU A 60 -1.45 -6.03 -6.54
CA LEU A 60 -1.30 -6.75 -7.81
C LEU A 60 -1.48 -5.77 -8.97
N VAL A 61 -2.47 -4.88 -8.87
CA VAL A 61 -2.71 -3.83 -9.87
C VAL A 61 -1.47 -2.94 -10.03
N ALA A 62 -0.91 -2.46 -8.91
CA ALA A 62 0.31 -1.66 -8.93
C ALA A 62 1.49 -2.41 -9.58
N HIS A 63 1.66 -3.70 -9.26
CA HIS A 63 2.69 -4.54 -9.86
C HIS A 63 2.48 -4.75 -11.37
N ILE A 64 1.25 -5.01 -11.80
CA ILE A 64 0.88 -5.20 -13.21
C ILE A 64 1.17 -3.92 -14.01
N ILE A 65 0.76 -2.77 -13.49
CA ILE A 65 1.02 -1.45 -14.09
C ILE A 65 2.52 -1.24 -14.23
N LYS A 66 3.30 -1.38 -13.15
CA LYS A 66 4.76 -1.26 -13.20
C LYS A 66 5.36 -2.15 -14.29
N LYS A 67 4.93 -3.41 -14.37
CA LYS A 67 5.39 -4.36 -15.39
C LYS A 67 4.98 -3.94 -16.82
N ALA A 68 3.77 -3.41 -17.00
CA ALA A 68 3.28 -2.94 -18.30
C ALA A 68 4.06 -1.72 -18.80
N TYR A 69 4.29 -0.72 -17.95
CA TYR A 69 5.06 0.48 -18.30
C TYR A 69 6.56 0.19 -18.48
N SER A 70 7.15 -0.69 -17.66
CA SER A 70 8.54 -1.12 -17.86
C SER A 70 8.73 -1.86 -19.19
N ARG A 71 7.78 -2.69 -19.63
CA ARG A 71 7.86 -3.37 -20.94
C ARG A 71 7.64 -2.43 -22.11
N LYS A 72 6.76 -1.42 -21.98
CA LYS A 72 6.59 -0.39 -23.01
C LYS A 72 7.86 0.45 -23.24
N LYS A 73 8.69 0.64 -22.21
CA LYS A 73 9.99 1.33 -22.35
C LYS A 73 11.06 0.52 -23.10
N ILE A 74 10.89 -0.80 -23.24
CA ILE A 74 11.89 -1.69 -23.88
C ILE A 74 11.70 -1.77 -25.40
N PHE A 75 10.55 -1.34 -25.92
CA PHE A 75 10.31 -1.20 -27.36
C PHE A 75 10.06 0.27 -27.71
N PRO A 76 11.13 1.06 -27.98
CA PRO A 76 10.97 2.37 -28.59
C PRO A 76 10.61 2.14 -30.06
N GLY A 77 9.32 2.10 -30.33
CA GLY A 77 8.76 1.87 -31.66
C GLY A 77 7.61 2.82 -31.94
N GLN A 78 7.80 4.10 -31.62
CA GLN A 78 7.34 5.29 -32.35
C GLN A 78 8.31 6.43 -32.03
#